data_AF-P40591-F1
#
_entry.id   AF-P40591-F1
#
_cell.length_a   1.000
_cell.length_b   1.000
_cell.length_c   1.000
_cell.angle_alpha   90.00
_cell.angle_beta   90.00
_cell.angle_gamma   90.00
#
_symmetry.space_group_name_H-M   'P 1'
#
loop_
_entity.id
_entity.type
_entity.pdbx_description
1 polymer ?
#
loop_
_entity_poly.entity_id
_entity_poly.type
_entity_poly.pdbx_seq_one_letter_code
_entity_poly.pdbx_strand_id
1 'polypeptide(L)'
;MTAPNILILGIGNLLWADEGFGVRCVELLNERYRFPDGVRLMDGGTQGIYLVQHVQQADCLIVFDAVDYGLAPGTLKIVRDDEVPRFMGAKRMSLHQTGFQDVLALAAFSGAYPRELLLIGVQPEELEDFGGSLREPVRAQLEPALRVALEFLAERGVVAAARDGDAERLAPAPLALGRYEAGRPAEELAYRHGDIRFIPQQPLEDD
;
A
#
# COMPACT_ATOMS: atom_id res chain seq x y z
N MET A 1 1.33 27.38 -17.39
CA MET A 1 0.70 26.13 -16.93
C MET A 1 1.31 25.82 -15.58
N THR A 2 0.50 25.55 -14.55
CA THR A 2 0.98 25.02 -13.27
C THR A 2 1.52 23.60 -13.51
N ALA A 3 2.55 23.19 -12.78
CA ALA A 3 3.03 21.81 -12.84
C ALA A 3 1.89 20.85 -12.46
N PRO A 4 1.81 19.64 -13.06
CA PRO A 4 0.75 18.68 -12.74
C PRO A 4 0.85 18.24 -11.27
N ASN A 5 -0.30 18.11 -10.61
CA ASN A 5 -0.37 17.58 -9.25
C ASN A 5 -0.29 16.06 -9.29
N ILE A 6 0.77 15.50 -8.71
CA ILE A 6 1.00 14.06 -8.65
C ILE A 6 0.79 13.56 -7.21
N LEU A 7 -0.03 12.54 -7.06
CA LEU A 7 -0.20 11.82 -5.80
C LEU A 7 0.41 10.42 -5.91
N ILE A 8 1.35 10.11 -5.03
CA ILE A 8 1.89 8.76 -4.84
C ILE A 8 1.28 8.21 -3.55
N LEU A 9 0.45 7.18 -3.69
CA LEU A 9 -0.40 6.67 -2.63
C LEU A 9 -0.06 5.22 -2.33
N GLY A 10 0.22 4.91 -1.06
CA GLY A 10 0.27 3.55 -0.57
C GLY A 10 -1.05 3.23 0.12
N ILE A 11 -1.77 2.23 -0.35
CA ILE A 11 -2.92 1.68 0.37
C ILE A 11 -2.55 0.31 0.93
N GLY A 12 -3.28 -0.14 1.93
CA GLY A 12 -3.01 -1.41 2.59
C GLY A 12 -3.15 -1.37 4.10
N ASN A 13 -3.04 -2.54 4.73
CA ASN A 13 -3.07 -2.65 6.18
C ASN A 13 -1.73 -3.17 6.71
N LEU A 14 -0.96 -2.28 7.34
CA LEU A 14 0.34 -2.62 7.94
C LEU A 14 0.27 -3.73 8.98
N LEU A 15 -0.90 -4.02 9.54
CA LEU A 15 -1.09 -5.05 10.55
C LEU A 15 -1.32 -6.44 9.95
N TRP A 16 -1.49 -6.58 8.63
CA TRP A 16 -1.85 -7.84 7.97
C TRP A 16 -0.78 -8.26 6.96
N ALA A 17 0.41 -8.59 7.46
CA ALA A 17 1.54 -9.11 6.69
C ALA A 17 1.74 -8.40 5.34
N ASP A 18 1.50 -9.10 4.22
CA ASP A 18 1.75 -8.60 2.87
C ASP A 18 0.81 -7.46 2.46
N GLU A 19 -0.35 -7.29 3.11
CA GLU A 19 -1.23 -6.13 2.90
C GLU A 19 -0.49 -4.80 3.18
N GLY A 20 0.56 -4.82 4.00
CA GLY A 20 1.35 -3.62 4.27
C GLY A 20 2.18 -3.11 3.10
N PHE A 21 2.30 -3.86 1.99
CA PHE A 21 3.24 -3.57 0.91
C PHE A 21 3.12 -2.15 0.35
N GLY A 22 1.89 -1.71 0.06
CA GLY A 22 1.66 -0.41 -0.55
C GLY A 22 2.14 0.74 0.31
N VAL A 23 1.81 0.68 1.60
CA VAL A 23 2.27 1.65 2.61
C VAL A 23 3.80 1.60 2.77
N ARG A 24 4.40 0.41 2.82
CA ARG A 24 5.86 0.27 2.91
C ARG A 24 6.59 0.87 1.70
N CYS A 25 6.00 0.80 0.50
CA CYS A 25 6.58 1.44 -0.69
C CYS A 25 6.65 2.97 -0.54
N VAL A 26 5.56 3.62 -0.11
CA VAL A 26 5.54 5.08 0.04
C VAL A 26 6.38 5.57 1.22
N GLU A 27 6.44 4.82 2.31
CA GLU A 27 7.37 5.11 3.42
C GLU A 27 8.82 5.10 2.93
N LEU A 28 9.21 4.07 2.16
CA LEU A 28 10.57 3.93 1.65
C LEU A 28 10.93 5.01 0.62
N LEU A 29 9.98 5.38 -0.26
CA LEU A 29 10.15 6.52 -1.16
C LEU A 29 10.37 7.82 -0.39
N ASN A 30 9.57 8.05 0.65
CA ASN A 30 9.65 9.27 1.45
C ASN A 30 10.98 9.36 2.23
N GLU A 31 11.43 8.25 2.79
CA GLU A 31 12.71 8.13 3.49
C GLU A 31 13.89 8.44 2.55
N ARG A 32 13.88 7.91 1.33
CA ARG A 32 15.05 7.96 0.44
C ARG A 32 15.08 9.14 -0.52
N TYR A 33 13.93 9.74 -0.82
CA TYR A 33 13.82 10.73 -1.88
C TYR A 33 13.12 12.02 -1.43
N ARG A 34 13.49 13.12 -2.07
CA ARG A 34 12.79 14.40 -2.10
C ARG A 34 12.20 14.57 -3.48
N PHE A 35 10.93 15.00 -3.53
CA PHE A 35 10.24 15.29 -4.78
C PHE A 35 9.95 16.79 -4.91
N PRO A 36 9.76 17.30 -6.14
CA PRO A 36 9.30 18.67 -6.36
C PRO A 36 7.93 18.93 -5.72
N ASP A 37 7.59 20.20 -5.47
CA ASP A 37 6.35 20.61 -4.77
C ASP A 37 5.04 20.09 -5.38
N GLY A 38 5.03 19.77 -6.68
CA GLY A 38 3.88 19.19 -7.37
C GLY A 38 3.64 17.70 -7.07
N VAL A 39 4.53 17.04 -6.32
CA VAL A 39 4.44 15.61 -6.01
C VAL A 39 4.24 15.41 -4.52
N ARG A 40 3.18 14.70 -4.16
CA ARG A 40 2.84 14.40 -2.78
C ARG A 40 2.82 12.90 -2.54
N LEU A 41 3.49 12.46 -1.47
CA LEU A 41 3.43 11.09 -1.00
C LEU A 41 2.40 11.00 0.13
N MET A 42 1.64 9.90 0.17
CA MET A 42 0.61 9.69 1.18
C MET A 42 0.55 8.21 1.57
N ASP A 43 0.58 7.96 2.87
CA ASP A 43 0.04 6.75 3.46
C ASP A 43 -1.49 6.87 3.46
N GLY A 44 -2.15 6.13 2.58
CA GLY A 44 -3.60 6.03 2.52
C GLY A 44 -4.15 4.93 3.40
N GLY A 45 -3.30 4.01 3.87
CA GLY A 45 -3.66 2.85 4.68
C GLY A 45 -4.99 2.22 4.27
N THR A 46 -5.92 2.20 5.23
CA THR A 46 -7.29 1.68 5.05
C THR A 46 -8.35 2.78 5.00
N GLN A 47 -8.00 4.01 4.63
CA GLN A 47 -8.89 5.18 4.74
C GLN A 47 -10.09 5.14 3.79
N GLY A 48 -10.04 4.38 2.70
CA GLY A 48 -11.15 4.23 1.76
C GLY A 48 -11.70 5.58 1.30
N ILE A 49 -13.01 5.81 1.46
CA ILE A 49 -13.72 7.00 1.01
C ILE A 49 -13.09 8.35 1.43
N TYR A 50 -12.38 8.40 2.57
CA TYR A 50 -11.70 9.62 3.02
C TYR A 50 -10.58 10.08 2.08
N LEU A 51 -10.15 9.23 1.14
CA LEU A 51 -9.15 9.55 0.11
C LEU A 51 -9.74 10.27 -1.11
N VAL A 52 -11.08 10.39 -1.24
CA VAL A 52 -11.72 10.89 -2.47
C VAL A 52 -11.24 12.27 -2.89
N GLN A 53 -11.15 13.22 -1.96
CA GLN A 53 -10.68 14.58 -2.25
C GLN A 53 -9.22 14.60 -2.72
N HIS A 54 -8.38 13.70 -2.20
CA HIS A 54 -6.97 13.63 -2.57
C HIS A 54 -6.80 13.06 -3.98
N VAL A 55 -7.61 12.05 -4.33
CA VAL A 55 -7.67 11.49 -5.68
C VAL A 55 -8.21 12.52 -6.66
N GLN A 56 -9.27 13.25 -6.32
CA GLN A 56 -9.87 14.27 -7.18
C GLN A 56 -8.97 15.47 -7.45
N GLN A 57 -8.02 15.77 -6.55
CA GLN A 57 -7.06 16.85 -6.71
C GLN A 57 -5.82 16.48 -7.53
N ALA A 58 -5.61 15.19 -7.79
CA ALA A 58 -4.45 14.69 -8.52
C ALA A 58 -4.71 14.71 -10.03
N ASP A 59 -3.81 15.32 -10.80
CA ASP A 59 -3.76 15.15 -12.25
C ASP A 59 -3.21 13.76 -12.61
N CYS A 60 -2.26 13.25 -11.81
CA CYS A 60 -1.66 11.94 -11.98
C CYS A 60 -1.61 11.21 -10.62
N LEU A 61 -2.04 9.94 -10.62
CA LEU A 61 -2.10 9.10 -9.43
C LEU A 61 -1.26 7.83 -9.63
N ILE A 62 -0.36 7.56 -8.69
CA ILE A 62 0.39 6.31 -8.59
C ILE A 62 -0.06 5.62 -7.32
N VAL A 63 -0.47 4.36 -7.40
CA VAL A 63 -0.96 3.56 -6.27
C VAL A 63 -0.06 2.33 -6.11
N PHE A 64 0.41 2.09 -4.88
CA PHE A 64 1.01 0.82 -4.49
C PHE A 64 0.02 0.03 -3.65
N ASP A 65 -0.11 -1.27 -3.92
CA ASP A 65 -1.02 -2.17 -3.20
C ASP A 65 -0.54 -3.63 -3.24
N ALA A 66 -0.96 -4.44 -2.26
CA ALA A 66 -0.88 -5.89 -2.35
C ALA A 66 -2.24 -6.44 -2.77
N VAL A 67 -2.26 -7.16 -3.89
CA VAL A 67 -3.51 -7.55 -4.53
C VAL A 67 -3.45 -9.02 -4.93
N ASP A 68 -4.40 -9.79 -4.42
CA ASP A 68 -4.49 -11.21 -4.75
C ASP A 68 -5.08 -11.44 -6.14
N TYR A 69 -4.20 -11.79 -7.07
CA TYR A 69 -4.54 -12.17 -8.43
C TYR A 69 -4.51 -13.69 -8.65
N GLY A 70 -4.17 -14.49 -7.62
CA GLY A 70 -3.83 -15.91 -7.73
C GLY A 70 -2.65 -16.19 -8.66
N LEU A 71 -1.67 -15.28 -8.67
CA LEU A 71 -0.37 -15.46 -9.32
C LEU A 71 0.63 -16.08 -8.34
N ALA A 72 1.87 -16.28 -8.78
CA ALA A 72 2.94 -16.68 -7.87
C ALA A 72 3.25 -15.55 -6.88
N PRO A 73 3.47 -15.83 -5.57
CA PRO A 73 3.84 -14.82 -4.59
C PRO A 73 5.03 -13.95 -5.02
N GLY A 74 4.96 -12.65 -4.76
CA GLY A 74 5.96 -11.67 -5.19
C GLY A 74 5.89 -11.31 -6.68
N THR A 75 4.91 -11.80 -7.44
CA THR A 75 4.69 -11.32 -8.82
C THR A 75 4.28 -9.86 -8.78
N LEU A 76 5.12 -8.98 -9.32
CA LEU A 76 4.80 -7.56 -9.50
C LEU A 76 3.99 -7.36 -10.79
N LYS A 77 2.91 -6.59 -10.71
CA LYS A 77 2.03 -6.27 -11.82
C LYS A 77 1.78 -4.78 -11.93
N ILE A 78 2.01 -4.26 -13.12
CA ILE A 78 1.88 -2.85 -13.44
C ILE A 78 0.66 -2.67 -14.34
N VAL A 79 -0.30 -1.87 -13.89
CA VAL A 79 -1.58 -1.63 -14.59
C VAL A 79 -1.82 -0.14 -14.75
N ARG A 80 -2.36 0.26 -15.89
CA ARG A 80 -2.50 1.67 -16.27
C ARG A 80 -3.95 2.03 -16.55
N ASP A 81 -4.32 3.25 -16.15
CA ASP A 81 -5.53 3.97 -16.54
C ASP A 81 -6.81 3.12 -16.43
N ASP A 82 -7.56 2.96 -17.52
CA ASP A 82 -8.85 2.27 -17.57
C ASP A 82 -8.80 0.79 -17.15
N GLU A 83 -7.61 0.18 -17.14
CA GLU A 83 -7.44 -1.18 -16.66
C GLU A 83 -7.46 -1.25 -15.12
N VAL A 84 -7.09 -0.18 -14.41
CA VAL A 84 -6.92 -0.20 -12.94
C VAL A 84 -8.23 -0.52 -12.21
N PRO A 85 -9.38 0.15 -12.48
CA PRO A 85 -10.64 -0.19 -11.80
C PRO A 85 -11.06 -1.63 -12.04
N ARG A 86 -10.85 -2.15 -13.26
CA ARG A 86 -11.11 -3.55 -13.61
C ARG A 86 -10.18 -4.50 -12.85
N PHE A 87 -8.96 -4.06 -12.62
CA PHE A 87 -7.92 -4.86 -11.99
C PHE A 87 -8.08 -4.99 -10.48
N MET A 88 -8.57 -3.95 -9.81
CA MET A 88 -8.87 -4.00 -8.37
C MET A 88 -10.09 -4.85 -8.03
N GLY A 89 -10.99 -5.09 -9.00
CA GLY A 89 -12.25 -5.81 -8.79
C GLY A 89 -12.18 -7.32 -9.00
N ALA A 90 -10.99 -7.89 -9.23
CA ALA A 90 -10.87 -9.20 -9.86
C ALA A 90 -11.15 -10.41 -8.94
N LYS A 91 -10.99 -10.30 -7.61
CA LYS A 91 -11.01 -11.44 -6.65
C LYS A 91 -11.49 -11.05 -5.23
N ARG A 92 -11.16 -11.87 -4.21
CA ARG A 92 -11.39 -11.57 -2.78
C ARG A 92 -10.69 -10.24 -2.47
N MET A 93 -11.50 -9.21 -2.20
CA MET A 93 -11.00 -7.88 -1.89
C MET A 93 -10.91 -7.70 -0.39
N SER A 94 -9.82 -7.06 0.05
CA SER A 94 -9.75 -6.49 1.37
C SER A 94 -10.76 -5.32 1.51
N LEU A 95 -11.04 -4.91 2.76
CA LEU A 95 -11.88 -3.74 3.03
C LEU A 95 -11.28 -2.45 2.45
N HIS A 96 -9.95 -2.31 2.48
CA HIS A 96 -9.28 -1.12 1.95
C HIS A 96 -9.35 -1.07 0.41
N GLN A 97 -9.29 -2.20 -0.28
CA GLN A 97 -9.46 -2.29 -1.73
C GLN A 97 -10.87 -1.93 -2.17
N THR A 98 -11.87 -2.47 -1.47
CA THR A 98 -13.28 -2.13 -1.71
C THR A 98 -13.49 -0.62 -1.53
N GLY A 99 -13.02 -0.08 -0.40
CA GLY A 99 -13.12 1.35 -0.13
C GLY A 99 -12.37 2.23 -1.15
N PHE A 100 -11.27 1.75 -1.73
CA PHE A 100 -10.54 2.50 -2.76
C PHE A 100 -11.19 2.40 -4.14
N GLN A 101 -11.85 1.29 -4.48
CA GLN A 101 -12.67 1.23 -5.69
C GLN A 101 -13.82 2.24 -5.66
N ASP A 102 -14.48 2.39 -4.50
CA ASP A 102 -15.52 3.41 -4.32
C ASP A 102 -14.98 4.83 -4.51
N VAL A 103 -13.74 5.09 -4.05
CA VAL A 103 -13.06 6.37 -4.29
C VAL A 103 -12.86 6.63 -5.79
N LEU A 104 -12.33 5.66 -6.53
CA LEU A 104 -12.13 5.78 -7.98
C LEU A 104 -13.47 5.97 -8.72
N ALA A 105 -14.50 5.23 -8.33
CA ALA A 105 -15.84 5.34 -8.91
C ALA A 105 -16.46 6.72 -8.68
N LEU A 106 -16.30 7.29 -7.48
CA LEU A 106 -16.80 8.64 -7.16
C LEU A 106 -16.02 9.74 -7.87
N ALA A 107 -14.69 9.61 -7.99
CA ALA A 107 -13.88 10.53 -8.78
C ALA A 107 -14.32 10.53 -10.25
N ALA A 108 -14.60 9.35 -10.83
CA ALA A 108 -15.14 9.22 -12.17
C ALA A 108 -16.54 9.83 -12.31
N PHE A 109 -17.44 9.51 -11.38
CA PHE A 109 -18.82 10.03 -11.37
C PHE A 109 -18.88 11.56 -11.26
N SER A 110 -17.99 12.17 -10.48
CA SER A 110 -17.90 13.62 -10.30
C SER A 110 -17.14 14.35 -11.42
N GLY A 111 -16.59 13.64 -12.40
CA GLY A 111 -15.80 14.23 -13.49
C GLY A 111 -14.43 14.76 -13.04
N ALA A 112 -13.94 14.33 -11.88
CA ALA A 112 -12.66 14.71 -11.29
C ALA A 112 -11.75 13.48 -11.15
N TYR A 113 -11.71 12.64 -12.18
CA TYR A 113 -10.81 11.48 -12.23
C TYR A 113 -9.39 11.93 -12.60
N PRO A 114 -8.33 11.35 -12.01
CA PRO A 114 -6.96 11.61 -12.46
C PRO A 114 -6.81 11.36 -13.95
N ARG A 115 -6.07 12.23 -14.65
CA ARG A 115 -5.83 12.09 -16.10
C ARG A 115 -4.95 10.88 -16.42
N GLU A 116 -4.08 10.52 -15.48
CA GLU A 116 -3.20 9.37 -15.57
C GLU A 116 -3.23 8.59 -14.25
N LEU A 117 -3.32 7.27 -14.36
CA LEU A 117 -3.35 6.38 -13.21
C LEU A 117 -2.40 5.19 -13.42
N LEU A 118 -1.55 4.93 -12.43
CA LEU A 118 -0.67 3.76 -12.39
C LEU A 118 -0.92 2.97 -11.11
N LEU A 119 -1.25 1.69 -11.23
CA LEU A 119 -1.25 0.73 -10.14
C LEU A 119 -0.01 -0.16 -10.22
N ILE A 120 0.76 -0.19 -9.15
CA ILE A 120 1.91 -1.06 -8.93
C ILE A 120 1.51 -2.06 -7.84
N GLY A 121 0.94 -3.19 -8.28
CA GLY A 121 0.42 -4.24 -7.41
C GLY A 121 1.42 -5.37 -7.23
N VAL A 122 1.54 -5.94 -6.04
CA VAL A 122 2.27 -7.19 -5.80
C VAL A 122 1.30 -8.31 -5.44
N GLN A 123 1.54 -9.52 -5.96
CA GLN A 123 0.86 -10.72 -5.48
C GLN A 123 1.36 -11.07 -4.08
N PRO A 124 0.49 -11.06 -3.05
CA PRO A 124 0.86 -11.48 -1.70
C PRO A 124 1.12 -13.00 -1.63
N GLU A 125 1.93 -13.40 -0.65
CA GLU A 125 2.07 -14.78 -0.19
C GLU A 125 1.04 -15.09 0.91
N GLU A 126 0.94 -14.21 1.91
CA GLU A 126 0.06 -14.36 3.07
C GLU A 126 -0.67 -13.05 3.37
N LEU A 127 -2.01 -13.13 3.41
CA LEU A 127 -2.89 -12.02 3.73
C LEU A 127 -3.56 -12.17 5.10
N GLU A 128 -3.72 -13.39 5.62
CA GLU A 128 -4.47 -13.68 6.84
C GLU A 128 -3.55 -13.85 8.08
N ASP A 129 -2.50 -13.03 8.19
CA ASP A 129 -1.54 -13.03 9.31
C ASP A 129 -1.54 -11.68 10.04
N PHE A 130 -2.47 -11.53 10.99
CA PHE A 130 -2.55 -10.35 11.85
C PHE A 130 -1.32 -10.24 12.78
N GLY A 131 -0.64 -9.10 12.78
CA GLY A 131 0.65 -8.93 13.45
C GLY A 131 1.85 -9.45 12.64
N GLY A 132 1.59 -10.02 11.46
CA GLY A 132 2.59 -10.43 10.48
C GLY A 132 3.26 -9.22 9.82
N SER A 133 4.40 -9.46 9.16
CA SER A 133 5.09 -8.47 8.31
C SER A 133 5.27 -9.05 6.91
N LEU A 134 5.79 -8.25 5.99
CA LEU A 134 6.03 -8.65 4.61
C LEU A 134 6.84 -9.96 4.55
N ARG A 135 6.29 -10.94 3.82
CA ARG A 135 6.95 -12.19 3.44
C ARG A 135 8.06 -11.90 2.45
N GLU A 136 9.05 -12.79 2.41
CA GLU A 136 10.28 -12.53 1.66
C GLU A 136 10.05 -12.25 0.16
N PRO A 137 9.18 -13.01 -0.57
CA PRO A 137 8.92 -12.72 -1.98
C PRO A 137 8.32 -11.34 -2.22
N VAL A 138 7.48 -10.86 -1.29
CA VAL A 138 6.82 -9.55 -1.34
C VAL A 138 7.79 -8.43 -0.94
N ARG A 139 8.58 -8.63 0.12
CA ARG A 139 9.64 -7.71 0.54
C ARG A 139 10.65 -7.47 -0.58
N ALA A 140 11.03 -8.51 -1.30
CA ALA A 140 11.95 -8.43 -2.43
C ALA A 140 11.41 -7.53 -3.57
N GLN A 141 10.11 -7.25 -3.62
CA GLN A 141 9.50 -6.37 -4.61
C GLN A 141 9.48 -4.88 -4.23
N LEU A 142 9.91 -4.49 -3.03
CA LEU A 142 9.97 -3.07 -2.66
C LEU A 142 10.87 -2.27 -3.63
N GLU A 143 12.11 -2.69 -3.86
CA GLU A 143 13.02 -2.00 -4.79
C GLU A 143 12.52 -2.00 -6.25
N PRO A 144 12.09 -3.14 -6.83
CA PRO A 144 11.46 -3.16 -8.14
C PRO A 144 10.27 -2.21 -8.28
N ALA A 145 9.38 -2.17 -7.28
CA ALA A 145 8.20 -1.32 -7.32
C ALA A 145 8.56 0.18 -7.27
N LEU A 146 9.49 0.55 -6.39
CA LEU A 146 10.02 1.91 -6.31
C LEU A 146 10.61 2.36 -7.66
N ARG A 147 11.39 1.49 -8.30
CA ARG A 147 11.99 1.77 -9.61
C ARG A 147 10.94 2.03 -10.68
N VAL A 148 9.87 1.24 -10.74
CA VAL A 148 8.77 1.45 -11.70
C VAL A 148 8.12 2.82 -11.51
N ALA A 149 7.84 3.22 -10.26
CA ALA A 149 7.27 4.54 -9.99
C ALA A 149 8.22 5.68 -10.38
N LEU A 150 9.51 5.56 -10.06
CA LEU A 150 10.52 6.58 -10.40
C LEU A 150 10.71 6.70 -11.92
N GLU A 151 10.75 5.58 -12.65
CA GLU A 151 10.81 5.56 -14.12
C GLU A 151 9.56 6.23 -14.72
N PHE A 152 8.38 5.90 -14.23
CA PHE A 152 7.12 6.51 -14.66
C PHE A 152 7.08 8.03 -14.41
N LEU A 153 7.61 8.50 -13.29
CA LEU A 153 7.76 9.94 -13.01
C LEU A 153 8.77 10.61 -13.94
N ALA A 154 9.90 9.95 -14.21
CA ALA A 154 10.96 10.47 -15.08
C ALA A 154 10.47 10.66 -16.53
N GLU A 155 9.64 9.74 -17.04
CA GLU A 155 8.96 9.88 -18.34
C GLU A 155 8.10 11.15 -18.45
N ARG A 156 7.63 11.68 -17.31
CA ARG A 156 6.84 12.91 -17.18
C ARG A 156 7.68 14.12 -16.79
N GLY A 157 9.01 14.01 -16.85
CA GLY A 157 9.95 15.08 -16.51
C GLY A 157 10.06 15.35 -15.01
N VAL A 158 9.57 14.45 -14.16
CA VAL A 158 9.66 14.56 -12.70
C VAL A 158 10.82 13.71 -12.21
N VAL A 159 11.84 14.37 -11.66
CA VAL A 159 13.04 13.72 -11.14
C VAL A 159 13.06 13.85 -9.62
N ALA A 160 13.14 12.70 -8.93
CA ALA A 160 13.34 12.66 -7.49
C ALA A 160 14.82 12.85 -7.15
N ALA A 161 15.13 13.65 -6.12
CA ALA A 161 16.49 13.79 -5.60
C ALA A 161 16.68 12.85 -4.41
N ALA A 162 17.87 12.28 -4.26
CA ALA A 162 18.22 11.55 -3.05
C ALA A 162 18.11 12.45 -1.81
N ARG A 163 17.71 11.89 -0.68
CA ARG A 163 17.53 12.63 0.57
C ARG A 163 18.75 12.48 1.48
N ASP A 164 19.36 13.61 1.87
CA ASP A 164 20.56 13.64 2.73
C ASP A 164 20.25 13.69 4.25
N GLY A 165 19.02 13.41 4.69
CA GLY A 165 18.63 13.49 6.10
C GLY A 165 17.23 12.98 6.38
N ASP A 166 16.75 13.14 7.61
CA ASP A 166 15.47 12.55 8.01
C ASP A 166 14.28 13.17 7.25
N ALA A 167 13.36 12.30 6.84
CA ALA A 167 12.06 12.70 6.33
C ALA A 167 11.07 12.83 7.49
N GLU A 168 10.10 13.74 7.36
CA GLU A 168 8.91 13.67 8.20
C GLU A 168 8.18 12.36 7.88
N ARG A 169 7.85 11.57 8.92
CA ARG A 169 7.21 10.28 8.74
C ARG A 169 5.78 10.45 8.23
N LEU A 170 5.39 9.63 7.27
CA LEU A 170 4.01 9.54 6.79
C LEU A 170 3.07 8.87 7.81
N ALA A 171 3.63 7.96 8.63
CA ALA A 171 2.91 7.15 9.60
C ALA A 171 3.45 7.33 11.03
N PRO A 172 2.67 6.99 12.08
CA PRO A 172 3.12 7.02 13.46
C PRO A 172 4.38 6.17 13.70
N ALA A 173 5.33 6.69 14.49
CA ALA A 173 6.61 6.03 14.76
C ALA A 173 6.53 4.56 15.26
N PRO A 174 5.52 4.12 16.04
CA PRO A 174 5.37 2.72 16.42
C PRO A 174 5.16 1.75 15.25
N LEU A 175 4.65 2.23 14.12
CA LEU A 175 4.36 1.42 12.93
C LEU A 175 5.51 1.38 11.92
N ALA A 176 6.60 2.12 12.15
CA ALA A 176 7.78 2.08 11.29
C ALA A 176 8.34 0.65 11.21
N LEU A 177 8.65 0.16 10.00
CA LEU A 177 8.95 -1.24 9.72
C LEU A 177 9.92 -1.89 10.72
N GLY A 178 11.09 -1.29 10.94
CA GLY A 178 12.08 -1.84 11.87
C GLY A 178 11.59 -1.93 13.32
N ARG A 179 10.81 -0.94 13.79
CA ARG A 179 10.24 -0.96 15.14
C ARG A 179 9.08 -1.94 15.24
N TYR A 180 8.26 -2.04 14.20
CA TYR A 180 7.16 -2.98 14.10
C TYR A 180 7.67 -4.43 14.16
N GLU A 181 8.69 -4.76 13.37
CA GLU A 181 9.27 -6.11 13.32
C GLU A 181 10.05 -6.48 14.59
N ALA A 182 10.80 -5.54 15.18
CA ALA A 182 11.55 -5.80 16.41
C ALA A 182 10.66 -5.82 17.67
N GLY A 183 9.54 -5.11 17.65
CA GLY A 183 8.64 -4.93 18.78
C GLY A 183 7.41 -5.83 18.78
N ARG A 184 7.13 -6.57 17.70
CA ARG A 184 5.94 -7.43 17.62
C ARG A 184 6.06 -8.60 18.61
N PRO A 185 5.07 -8.83 19.47
CA PRO A 185 5.04 -10.00 20.34
C PRO A 185 4.89 -11.29 19.53
N ALA A 186 5.40 -12.38 20.11
CA ALA A 186 5.13 -13.73 19.62
C ALA A 186 3.64 -14.06 19.77
N GLU A 187 3.13 -14.96 18.93
CA GLU A 187 1.71 -15.30 18.88
C GLU A 187 1.20 -15.88 20.22
N GLU A 188 2.06 -16.54 20.98
CA GLU A 188 1.74 -17.08 22.30
C GLU A 188 1.44 -15.96 23.32
N LEU A 189 2.02 -14.78 23.13
CA LEU A 189 1.81 -13.60 23.98
C LEU A 189 0.70 -12.69 23.45
N ALA A 190 0.45 -12.72 22.15
CA ALA A 190 -0.56 -11.92 21.47
C ALA A 190 -1.27 -12.77 20.43
N TYR A 191 -2.29 -13.51 20.91
CA TYR A 191 -3.06 -14.42 20.10
C TYR A 191 -3.70 -13.72 18.89
N ARG A 192 -3.56 -14.31 17.70
CA ARG A 192 -3.86 -13.66 16.41
C ARG A 192 -5.19 -14.07 15.78
N HIS A 193 -5.78 -15.17 16.22
CA HIS A 193 -6.97 -15.77 15.61
C HIS A 193 -8.28 -15.42 16.32
N GLY A 194 -8.31 -14.33 17.10
CA GLY A 194 -9.49 -13.86 17.81
C GLY A 194 -9.23 -13.56 19.28
N ASP A 195 -10.30 -13.55 20.08
CA ASP A 195 -10.19 -13.36 21.53
C ASP A 195 -10.20 -14.72 22.23
N ILE A 196 -9.10 -15.02 22.92
CA ILE A 196 -8.86 -16.28 23.64
C ILE A 196 -10.01 -16.67 24.59
N ARG A 197 -10.77 -15.69 25.10
CA ARG A 197 -11.90 -15.92 26.01
C ARG A 197 -13.07 -16.64 25.34
N PHE A 198 -13.13 -16.62 24.01
CA PHE A 198 -14.21 -17.19 23.22
C PHE A 198 -13.77 -18.40 22.38
N ILE A 199 -12.52 -18.82 22.48
CA ILE A 199 -11.96 -19.92 21.69
C ILE A 199 -11.94 -21.20 22.55
N PRO A 200 -12.53 -22.31 22.08
CA PRO A 200 -12.51 -23.58 22.81
C PRO A 200 -11.06 -23.99 23.08
N GLN A 201 -10.67 -24.06 24.35
CA GLN A 201 -9.38 -24.63 24.74
C GLN A 201 -9.43 -26.13 24.42
N GLN A 202 -8.43 -26.68 23.72
CA GLN A 202 -8.34 -28.14 23.60
C GLN A 202 -8.29 -28.74 25.01
N PRO A 203 -9.00 -29.86 25.28
CA PRO A 203 -8.86 -30.55 26.55
C PRO A 203 -7.38 -30.85 26.79
N LEU A 204 -6.88 -30.57 27.98
CA LEU A 204 -5.59 -31.11 28.42
C LEU A 204 -5.68 -32.63 28.22
N GLU A 205 -4.79 -33.19 27.40
CA GLU A 205 -4.63 -34.64 27.33
C GLU A 205 -4.23 -35.08 28.75
N ASP A 206 -5.15 -35.75 29.45
CA ASP A 206 -4.85 -36.41 30.71
C ASP A 206 -3.89 -37.58 30.40
N ASP A 207 -2.71 -37.49 31.01
CA ASP A 207 -1.55 -38.42 30.97
C ASP A 207 -1.93 -39.91 31.08
#